data_AF-A0AAU9GDT5-F1
#
_entry.id   AF-A0AAU9GDT5-F1
#
_cell.length_a   1.000
_cell.length_b   1.000
_cell.length_c   1.000
_cell.angle_alpha   90.00
_cell.angle_beta   90.00
_cell.angle_gamma   90.00
#
_symmetry.space_group_name_H-M   'P 1'
#
loop_
_entity.id
_entity.type
_entity.pdbx_description
1 polymer ?
#
loop_
_entity_poly.entity_id
_entity_poly.type
_entity_poly.pdbx_seq_one_letter_code
_entity_poly.pdbx_strand_id
1 'polypeptide(L)'
;MIRKSLSPRESGAHIIEHAKHVRVLPEGIKKLSKEILEGLQRKRICVDNFSQHELHPNPEDSRPDAYTGAADWVFVLDTLNFCFWTPNNYTKYKVNGYTGYFALCAAIKRAIAEGVDVTNAKFYSGIDMKTVENIFRSDDGETKIPLIQKRIECLHEVGNSLLKKYDGRFENVIKAADKSAVRLLALIVEEFPCFRDQADFAGKRVSILKRAQILVGDIWSCYRGKGLGFFHDIDQITMFADYRIPQVLVHFGSLEYTPELLEVLKADTILENGDPMEVEIRGASIYIIEQVRDEVMKALKQDHPEISPDNVNSIVIDQYLWDYRRQYQTDLEHIPFHKVLSIYY
;
A
#
# COMPACT_ATOMS: atom_id res chain seq x y z
N MET A 1 23.96 19.09 2.52
CA MET A 1 22.77 19.24 1.66
C MET A 1 22.04 17.91 1.63
N ILE A 2 20.79 17.85 2.06
CA ILE A 2 19.95 16.65 1.87
C ILE A 2 19.71 16.55 0.35
N ARG A 3 20.12 15.45 -0.28
CA ARG A 3 19.81 15.23 -1.70
C ARG A 3 18.29 15.16 -1.84
N LYS A 4 17.70 16.02 -2.67
CA LYS A 4 16.27 15.97 -2.98
C LYS A 4 15.96 14.60 -3.59
N SER A 5 15.03 13.87 -2.99
CA SER A 5 14.58 12.58 -3.52
C SER A 5 13.59 12.79 -4.67
N LEU A 6 13.60 11.88 -5.64
CA LEU A 6 12.60 11.83 -6.70
C LEU A 6 11.22 11.47 -6.13
N SER A 7 10.15 11.93 -6.77
CA SER A 7 8.79 11.43 -6.49
C SER A 7 8.66 9.94 -6.85
N PRO A 8 7.62 9.22 -6.38
CA PRO A 8 7.42 7.82 -6.77
C PRO A 8 7.35 7.59 -8.27
N ARG A 9 6.61 8.43 -9.01
CA ARG A 9 6.51 8.37 -10.47
C ARG A 9 7.86 8.57 -11.16
N GLU A 10 8.59 9.63 -10.80
CA GLU A 10 9.93 9.91 -11.34
C GLU A 10 10.93 8.80 -10.95
N SER A 11 10.77 8.21 -9.78
CA SER A 11 11.59 7.10 -9.29
C SER A 11 11.37 5.86 -10.16
N GLY A 12 10.12 5.47 -10.45
CA GLY A 12 9.82 4.34 -11.32
C GLY A 12 10.47 4.50 -12.71
N ALA A 13 10.35 5.69 -13.31
CA ALA A 13 10.99 5.99 -14.59
C ALA A 13 12.53 5.92 -14.52
N HIS A 14 13.15 6.56 -13.52
CA HIS A 14 14.61 6.56 -13.35
C HIS A 14 15.17 5.15 -13.07
N ILE A 15 14.44 4.34 -12.30
CA ILE A 15 14.81 2.96 -12.01
C ILE A 15 14.80 2.13 -13.29
N ILE A 16 13.72 2.19 -14.09
CA ILE A 16 13.61 1.41 -15.33
C ILE A 16 14.65 1.84 -16.38
N GLU A 17 14.95 3.13 -16.48
CA GLU A 17 16.01 3.64 -17.37
C GLU A 17 17.38 2.99 -17.09
N HIS A 18 17.64 2.61 -15.83
CA HIS A 18 18.93 2.07 -15.38
C HIS A 18 18.85 0.60 -14.91
N ALA A 19 17.72 -0.07 -15.15
CA ALA A 19 17.47 -1.43 -14.68
C ALA A 19 18.39 -2.45 -15.36
N LYS A 20 18.85 -3.43 -14.59
CA LYS A 20 19.73 -4.53 -15.06
C LYS A 20 19.12 -5.90 -14.86
N HIS A 21 18.21 -6.04 -13.90
CA HIS A 21 17.66 -7.29 -13.41
C HIS A 21 16.21 -7.53 -13.87
N VAL A 22 15.52 -6.47 -14.31
CA VAL A 22 14.15 -6.55 -14.85
C VAL A 22 14.04 -5.92 -16.24
N ARG A 23 13.02 -6.31 -17.00
CA ARG A 23 12.65 -5.70 -18.28
C ARG A 23 11.15 -5.40 -18.31
N VAL A 24 10.81 -4.23 -18.83
CA VAL A 24 9.42 -3.85 -19.09
C VAL A 24 9.07 -4.18 -20.53
N LEU A 25 7.95 -4.88 -20.74
CA LEU A 25 7.54 -5.41 -22.03
C LEU A 25 6.29 -4.68 -22.54
N PRO A 26 6.36 -3.88 -23.63
CA PRO A 26 5.24 -3.07 -24.12
C PRO A 26 3.99 -3.88 -24.50
N GLU A 27 4.15 -5.09 -25.04
CA GLU A 27 3.01 -5.93 -25.41
C GLU A 27 2.23 -6.42 -24.18
N GLY A 28 2.91 -6.64 -23.04
CA GLY A 28 2.24 -6.97 -21.79
C GLY A 28 1.50 -5.79 -21.19
N ILE A 29 2.03 -4.57 -21.33
CA ILE A 29 1.32 -3.33 -20.93
C ILE A 29 0.00 -3.26 -21.70
N LYS A 30 0.01 -3.44 -23.03
CA LYS A 30 -1.22 -3.43 -23.84
C LYS A 30 -2.24 -4.50 -23.40
N LYS A 31 -1.77 -5.70 -23.06
CA LYS A 31 -2.64 -6.77 -22.56
C LYS A 31 -3.28 -6.40 -21.22
N LEU A 32 -2.48 -5.87 -20.30
CA LEU A 32 -2.95 -5.43 -18.99
C LEU A 32 -3.93 -4.25 -19.11
N SER A 33 -3.63 -3.25 -19.96
CA SER A 33 -4.52 -2.14 -20.28
C SER A 33 -5.89 -2.60 -20.79
N LYS A 34 -5.93 -3.64 -21.64
CA LYS A 34 -7.20 -4.25 -22.07
C LYS A 34 -7.96 -4.90 -20.92
N GLU A 35 -7.29 -5.65 -20.04
CA GLU A 35 -7.94 -6.24 -18.86
C GLU A 35 -8.52 -5.16 -17.93
N ILE A 36 -7.79 -4.07 -17.68
CA ILE A 36 -8.27 -2.95 -16.88
C ILE A 36 -9.48 -2.29 -17.55
N LEU A 37 -9.43 -2.04 -18.86
CA LEU A 37 -10.55 -1.46 -19.61
C LEU A 37 -11.81 -2.35 -19.54
N GLU A 38 -11.65 -3.67 -19.73
CA GLU A 38 -12.74 -4.63 -19.55
C GLU A 38 -13.26 -4.66 -18.11
N GLY A 39 -12.36 -4.51 -17.12
CA GLY A 39 -12.69 -4.37 -15.71
C GLY A 39 -13.59 -3.17 -15.43
N LEU A 40 -13.28 -2.01 -16.01
CA LEU A 40 -14.07 -0.78 -15.89
C LEU A 40 -15.43 -0.91 -16.57
N GLN A 41 -15.47 -1.41 -17.81
CA GLN A 41 -16.72 -1.64 -18.56
C GLN A 41 -17.68 -2.57 -17.81
N ARG A 42 -17.15 -3.64 -17.21
CA ARG A 42 -17.93 -4.61 -16.43
C ARG A 42 -18.14 -4.18 -14.97
N LYS A 43 -17.72 -2.98 -14.58
CA LYS A 43 -17.82 -2.43 -13.21
C LYS A 43 -17.15 -3.31 -12.13
N ARG A 44 -16.12 -4.07 -12.50
CA ARG A 44 -15.25 -4.80 -11.55
C ARG A 44 -14.28 -3.86 -10.84
N ILE A 45 -13.92 -2.76 -11.48
CA ILE A 45 -13.06 -1.70 -10.94
C ILE A 45 -13.94 -0.53 -10.53
N CYS A 46 -13.95 -0.20 -9.23
CA CYS A 46 -14.76 0.88 -8.68
C CYS A 46 -14.13 1.45 -7.41
N VAL A 47 -14.24 2.76 -7.22
CA VAL A 47 -13.79 3.49 -6.02
C VAL A 47 -14.46 2.97 -4.73
N ASP A 48 -15.68 2.45 -4.85
CA ASP A 48 -16.43 1.96 -3.68
C ASP A 48 -15.90 0.63 -3.12
N ASN A 49 -15.07 -0.12 -3.86
CA ASN A 49 -14.65 -1.48 -3.47
C ASN A 49 -13.99 -1.51 -2.09
N PHE A 50 -13.13 -0.54 -1.77
CA PHE A 50 -12.47 -0.45 -0.48
C PHE A 50 -13.46 -0.33 0.69
N SER A 51 -14.44 0.58 0.57
CA SER A 51 -15.42 0.88 1.62
C SER A 51 -16.46 -0.23 1.82
N GLN A 52 -16.53 -1.21 0.91
CA GLN A 52 -17.48 -2.32 0.98
C GLN A 52 -16.97 -3.49 1.84
N HIS A 53 -15.67 -3.59 2.13
CA HIS A 53 -15.16 -4.70 2.94
C HIS A 53 -15.59 -4.55 4.40
N GLU A 54 -16.14 -5.61 4.99
CA GLU A 54 -16.67 -5.63 6.36
C GLU A 54 -15.62 -5.30 7.44
N LEU A 55 -14.33 -5.34 7.09
CA LEU A 55 -13.19 -5.07 7.99
C LEU A 55 -12.67 -3.65 7.89
N HIS A 56 -13.14 -2.84 6.94
CA HIS A 56 -12.79 -1.43 6.85
C HIS A 56 -13.84 -0.55 7.56
N PRO A 57 -13.50 0.69 7.92
CA PRO A 57 -14.45 1.69 8.38
C PRO A 57 -15.25 2.20 7.17
N ASN A 58 -16.52 2.47 7.42
CA ASN A 58 -17.40 3.12 6.45
C ASN A 58 -17.99 4.35 7.14
N PRO A 59 -17.31 5.50 7.07
CA PRO A 59 -17.75 6.72 7.75
C PRO A 59 -19.04 7.24 7.10
N GLU A 60 -20.08 7.41 7.91
CA GLU A 60 -21.30 8.12 7.51
C GLU A 60 -21.25 9.54 8.04
N ASP A 61 -21.50 10.54 7.18
CA ASP A 61 -21.55 11.96 7.55
C ASP A 61 -22.55 12.25 8.69
N SER A 62 -23.55 11.39 8.86
CA SER A 62 -24.57 11.49 9.91
C SER A 62 -24.06 11.17 11.33
N ARG A 63 -22.83 10.66 11.47
CA ARG A 63 -22.22 10.27 12.76
C ARG A 63 -20.82 10.88 12.90
N PRO A 64 -20.71 12.12 13.42
CA PRO A 64 -19.44 12.87 13.46
C PRO A 64 -18.27 12.14 14.15
N ASP A 65 -18.53 11.43 15.25
CA ASP A 65 -17.48 10.69 15.96
C ASP A 65 -16.96 9.50 15.14
N ALA A 66 -17.86 8.79 14.45
CA ALA A 66 -17.49 7.69 13.55
C ALA A 66 -16.80 8.21 12.28
N TYR A 67 -17.22 9.38 11.79
CA TYR A 67 -16.61 10.05 10.66
C TYR A 67 -15.17 10.42 10.95
N THR A 68 -14.90 11.19 12.01
CA THR A 68 -13.52 11.60 12.34
C THR A 68 -12.66 10.43 12.81
N GLY A 69 -13.24 9.47 13.55
CA GLY A 69 -12.53 8.28 14.00
C GLY A 69 -12.08 7.34 12.87
N ALA A 70 -12.71 7.40 11.69
CA ALA A 70 -12.29 6.59 10.55
C ALA A 70 -10.90 6.98 10.05
N ALA A 71 -10.54 8.27 10.07
CA ALA A 71 -9.19 8.72 9.67
C ALA A 71 -8.11 8.18 10.62
N ASP A 72 -8.35 8.24 11.93
CA ASP A 72 -7.40 7.70 12.92
C ASP A 72 -7.28 6.18 12.84
N TRP A 73 -8.39 5.49 12.54
CA TRP A 73 -8.39 4.05 12.31
C TRP A 73 -7.54 3.65 11.10
N VAL A 74 -7.75 4.31 9.96
CA VAL A 74 -6.96 4.07 8.73
C VAL A 74 -5.49 4.38 9.00
N PHE A 75 -5.20 5.48 9.69
CA PHE A 75 -3.83 5.86 10.03
C PHE A 75 -3.10 4.80 10.87
N VAL A 76 -3.74 4.28 11.91
CA VAL A 76 -3.15 3.20 12.73
C VAL A 76 -2.96 1.92 11.91
N LEU A 77 -3.94 1.58 11.07
CA LEU A 77 -3.83 0.39 10.24
C LEU A 77 -2.66 0.48 9.26
N ASP A 78 -2.51 1.60 8.55
CA ASP A 78 -1.43 1.80 7.58
C ASP A 78 -0.08 2.08 8.21
N THR A 79 -0.06 2.55 9.45
CA THR A 79 1.13 2.52 10.30
C THR A 79 1.65 1.09 10.50
N LEU A 80 0.75 0.11 10.48
CA LEU A 80 1.03 -1.30 10.73
C LEU A 80 1.00 -2.15 9.45
N ASN A 81 0.72 -1.58 8.27
CA ASN A 81 0.48 -2.31 7.03
C ASN A 81 1.77 -2.73 6.31
N PHE A 82 2.57 -3.58 6.96
CA PHE A 82 3.82 -4.14 6.43
C PHE A 82 4.04 -5.59 6.88
N CYS A 83 4.82 -6.32 6.10
CA CYS A 83 5.35 -7.64 6.41
C CYS A 83 4.31 -8.64 6.99
N PHE A 84 3.56 -9.29 6.08
CA PHE A 84 2.62 -10.35 6.43
C PHE A 84 3.07 -11.74 6.03
N TRP A 85 4.34 -11.88 5.67
CA TRP A 85 4.94 -13.16 5.32
C TRP A 85 6.06 -13.46 6.32
N THR A 86 6.35 -14.74 6.50
CA THR A 86 7.44 -15.22 7.34
C THR A 86 8.34 -16.12 6.50
N PRO A 87 9.67 -16.09 6.69
CA PRO A 87 10.56 -17.05 6.06
C PRO A 87 10.23 -18.48 6.52
N ASN A 88 10.11 -19.42 5.57
CA ASN A 88 10.06 -20.88 5.71
C ASN A 88 9.01 -21.49 6.66
N ASN A 89 8.16 -22.41 6.17
CA ASN A 89 7.41 -23.43 6.93
C ASN A 89 6.70 -23.00 8.23
N TYR A 90 6.31 -21.73 8.34
CA TYR A 90 5.60 -21.22 9.51
C TYR A 90 4.10 -21.22 9.30
N THR A 91 3.37 -21.51 10.37
CA THR A 91 1.93 -21.31 10.45
C THR A 91 1.62 -19.86 10.10
N LYS A 92 0.71 -19.65 9.13
CA LYS A 92 0.30 -18.30 8.74
C LYS A 92 -0.37 -17.62 9.92
N TYR A 93 0.10 -16.43 10.28
CA TYR A 93 -0.57 -15.56 11.24
C TYR A 93 -2.03 -15.37 10.85
N LYS A 94 -2.93 -15.72 11.76
CA LYS A 94 -4.37 -15.76 11.52
C LYS A 94 -5.14 -15.14 12.67
N VAL A 95 -6.14 -14.33 12.34
CA VAL A 95 -7.07 -13.73 13.30
C VAL A 95 -8.48 -13.82 12.74
N ASN A 96 -9.38 -14.44 13.50
CA ASN A 96 -10.76 -14.72 13.11
C ASN A 96 -10.88 -15.38 11.73
N GLY A 97 -9.98 -16.31 11.40
CA GLY A 97 -9.98 -16.96 10.07
C GLY A 97 -9.17 -16.23 8.99
N TYR A 98 -8.96 -14.91 9.11
CA TYR A 98 -8.27 -14.10 8.10
C TYR A 98 -6.75 -14.24 8.20
N THR A 99 -6.06 -14.07 7.07
CA THR A 99 -4.59 -14.01 6.99
C THR A 99 -4.15 -12.73 6.29
N GLY A 100 -2.86 -12.38 6.37
CA GLY A 100 -2.34 -11.21 5.68
C GLY A 100 -2.84 -9.89 6.27
N TYR A 101 -3.02 -8.90 5.40
CA TYR A 101 -3.61 -7.60 5.75
C TYR A 101 -4.97 -7.71 6.45
N PHE A 102 -5.83 -8.65 6.05
CA PHE A 102 -7.13 -8.81 6.72
C PHE A 102 -7.03 -9.41 8.13
N ALA A 103 -5.98 -10.17 8.44
CA ALA A 103 -5.72 -10.58 9.84
C ALA A 103 -5.39 -9.38 10.72
N LEU A 104 -4.62 -8.42 10.18
CA LEU A 104 -4.33 -7.17 10.88
C LEU A 104 -5.62 -6.36 11.13
N CYS A 105 -6.46 -6.21 10.09
CA CYS A 105 -7.75 -5.52 10.24
C CYS A 105 -8.64 -6.19 11.29
N ALA A 106 -8.74 -7.53 11.25
CA ALA A 106 -9.52 -8.31 12.21
C ALA A 106 -8.98 -8.17 13.65
N ALA A 107 -7.65 -8.12 13.84
CA ALA A 107 -7.03 -7.90 15.14
C ALA A 107 -7.38 -6.52 15.72
N ILE A 108 -7.28 -5.45 14.90
CA ILE A 108 -7.65 -4.10 15.32
C ILE A 108 -9.14 -4.02 15.65
N LYS A 109 -10.02 -4.57 14.81
CA LYS A 109 -11.47 -4.61 15.09
C LYS A 109 -11.80 -5.38 16.36
N ARG A 110 -11.16 -6.52 16.59
CA ARG A 110 -11.33 -7.30 17.82
C ARG A 110 -10.90 -6.50 19.05
N ALA A 111 -9.76 -5.81 18.99
CA ALA A 111 -9.28 -4.99 20.10
C ALA A 111 -10.26 -3.84 20.43
N ILE A 112 -10.82 -3.17 19.42
CA ILE A 112 -11.85 -2.14 19.62
C ILE A 112 -13.11 -2.74 20.25
N ALA A 113 -13.57 -3.91 19.79
CA ALA A 113 -14.73 -4.60 20.37
C ALA A 113 -14.48 -5.05 21.82
N GLU A 114 -13.23 -5.30 22.19
CA GLU A 114 -12.77 -5.61 23.56
C GLU A 114 -12.56 -4.35 24.43
N GLY A 115 -12.86 -3.16 23.91
CA GLY A 115 -12.76 -1.90 24.64
C GLY A 115 -11.36 -1.30 24.70
N VAL A 116 -10.44 -1.76 23.84
CA VAL A 116 -9.09 -1.20 23.73
C VAL A 116 -9.10 0.01 22.80
N ASP A 117 -8.58 1.14 23.28
CA ASP A 117 -8.55 2.42 22.57
C ASP A 117 -7.39 2.51 21.55
N VAL A 118 -7.31 1.51 20.65
CA VAL A 118 -6.19 1.32 19.73
C VAL A 118 -6.03 2.42 18.67
N THR A 119 -7.02 3.31 18.52
CA THR A 119 -6.96 4.46 17.59
C THR A 119 -6.59 5.77 18.27
N ASN A 120 -6.42 5.79 19.59
CA ASN A 120 -6.05 6.99 20.34
C ASN A 120 -4.51 7.13 20.44
N ALA A 121 -3.98 8.23 19.89
CA ALA A 121 -2.55 8.52 19.92
C ALA A 121 -1.94 8.49 21.32
N LYS A 122 -2.67 8.92 22.34
CA LYS A 122 -2.20 8.93 23.72
C LYS A 122 -2.06 7.52 24.31
N PHE A 123 -2.88 6.58 23.82
CA PHE A 123 -2.81 5.18 24.19
C PHE A 123 -1.65 4.50 23.48
N TYR A 124 -1.63 4.53 22.14
CA TYR A 124 -0.63 3.78 21.39
C TYR A 124 0.77 4.42 21.40
N SER A 125 0.93 5.69 21.79
CA SER A 125 2.26 6.31 21.94
C SER A 125 3.08 5.75 23.11
N GLY A 126 2.43 5.08 24.06
CA GLY A 126 3.05 4.51 25.26
C GLY A 126 2.67 3.06 25.51
N ILE A 127 2.10 2.37 24.52
CA ILE A 127 1.64 0.99 24.65
C ILE A 127 2.81 0.03 24.89
N ASP A 128 2.63 -0.92 25.80
CA ASP A 128 3.66 -1.91 26.14
C ASP A 128 3.57 -3.18 25.26
N MET A 129 4.65 -3.96 25.27
CA MET A 129 4.74 -5.21 24.50
C MET A 129 3.63 -6.19 24.85
N LYS A 130 3.31 -6.34 26.13
CA LYS A 130 2.29 -7.31 26.59
C LYS A 130 0.92 -6.98 26.03
N THR A 131 0.56 -5.70 26.01
CA THR A 131 -0.72 -5.22 25.46
C THR A 131 -0.75 -5.43 23.95
N VAL A 132 0.35 -5.14 23.25
CA VAL A 132 0.47 -5.35 21.79
C VAL A 132 0.39 -6.83 21.42
N GLU A 133 1.05 -7.72 22.19
CA GLU A 133 0.92 -9.17 22.04
C GLU A 133 -0.52 -9.64 22.24
N ASN A 134 -1.24 -9.07 23.20
CA ASN A 134 -2.66 -9.38 23.41
C ASN A 134 -3.56 -8.87 22.27
N ILE A 135 -3.31 -7.67 21.74
CA ILE A 135 -4.06 -7.11 20.59
C ILE A 135 -3.87 -8.01 19.37
N PHE A 136 -2.62 -8.33 19.05
CA PHE A 136 -2.24 -9.11 17.88
C PHE A 136 -2.14 -10.62 18.13
N ARG A 137 -2.76 -11.15 19.19
CA ARG A 137 -2.80 -12.60 19.43
C ARG A 137 -3.46 -13.34 18.26
N SER A 138 -2.87 -14.45 17.82
CA SER A 138 -3.40 -15.30 16.76
C SER A 138 -4.55 -16.19 17.26
N ASP A 139 -5.27 -16.80 16.33
CA ASP A 139 -6.32 -17.79 16.63
C ASP A 139 -5.80 -19.03 17.38
N ASP A 140 -4.54 -19.41 17.14
CA ASP A 140 -3.88 -20.53 17.84
C ASP A 140 -3.20 -20.13 19.15
N GLY A 141 -3.14 -18.82 19.46
CA GLY A 141 -2.47 -18.30 20.65
C GLY A 141 -0.94 -18.38 20.65
N GLU A 142 -0.32 -18.95 19.62
CA GLU A 142 1.12 -19.22 19.55
C GLU A 142 1.82 -18.42 18.44
N THR A 143 1.18 -18.32 17.27
CA THR A 143 1.74 -17.68 16.08
C THR A 143 1.82 -16.16 16.27
N LYS A 144 3.04 -15.62 16.31
CA LYS A 144 3.26 -14.17 16.45
C LYS A 144 3.16 -13.46 15.10
N ILE A 145 2.56 -12.27 15.10
CA ILE A 145 2.62 -11.35 13.95
C ILE A 145 4.08 -10.97 13.66
N PRO A 146 4.52 -10.94 12.38
CA PRO A 146 5.88 -10.56 12.06
C PRO A 146 6.20 -9.14 12.53
N LEU A 147 7.46 -8.93 12.92
CA LEU A 147 8.03 -7.63 13.27
C LEU A 147 7.28 -6.90 14.39
N ILE A 148 6.75 -7.61 15.39
CA ILE A 148 5.95 -7.03 16.48
C ILE A 148 6.67 -5.89 17.23
N GLN A 149 7.98 -6.01 17.47
CA GLN A 149 8.76 -4.92 18.08
C GLN A 149 8.79 -3.66 17.19
N LYS A 150 8.93 -3.82 15.88
CA LYS A 150 8.88 -2.69 14.93
C LYS A 150 7.50 -2.06 14.84
N ARG A 151 6.43 -2.85 15.01
CA ARG A 151 5.06 -2.31 15.10
C ARG A 151 4.90 -1.38 16.29
N ILE A 152 5.45 -1.74 17.46
CA ILE A 152 5.44 -0.89 18.64
C ILE A 152 6.24 0.40 18.40
N GLU A 153 7.45 0.27 17.85
CA GLU A 153 8.29 1.43 17.51
C GLU A 153 7.55 2.40 16.57
N CYS A 154 6.88 1.88 15.54
CA CYS A 154 6.07 2.70 14.62
C CYS A 154 4.90 3.39 15.34
N LEU A 155 4.16 2.68 16.20
CA LEU A 155 3.05 3.27 16.97
C LEU A 155 3.54 4.38 17.90
N HIS A 156 4.65 4.15 18.61
CA HIS A 156 5.28 5.15 19.47
C HIS A 156 5.70 6.37 18.65
N GLU A 157 6.36 6.17 17.52
CA GLU A 157 6.80 7.26 16.64
C GLU A 157 5.64 8.12 16.16
N VAL A 158 4.63 7.52 15.54
CA VAL A 158 3.52 8.27 14.96
C VAL A 158 2.65 8.94 16.02
N GLY A 159 2.43 8.26 17.15
CA GLY A 159 1.62 8.81 18.25
C GLY A 159 2.26 10.01 18.91
N ASN A 160 3.57 9.93 19.18
CA ASN A 160 4.31 11.07 19.73
C ASN A 160 4.34 12.27 18.78
N SER A 161 4.46 12.02 17.47
CA SER A 161 4.41 13.09 16.45
C SER A 161 3.03 13.76 16.39
N LEU A 162 1.94 12.97 16.38
CA LEU A 162 0.57 13.48 16.43
C LEU A 162 0.27 14.29 17.70
N LEU A 163 0.64 13.78 18.88
CA LEU A 163 0.41 14.47 20.15
C LEU A 163 1.15 15.81 20.23
N LYS A 164 2.32 15.91 19.59
CA LYS A 164 3.15 17.11 19.63
C LYS A 164 2.66 18.22 18.70
N LYS A 165 2.10 17.88 17.54
CA LYS A 165 1.85 18.84 16.43
C LYS A 165 0.41 18.89 15.92
N TYR A 166 -0.38 17.87 16.19
CA TYR A 166 -1.67 17.63 15.52
C TYR A 166 -2.79 17.29 16.51
N ASP A 167 -2.66 17.70 17.78
CA ASP A 167 -3.61 17.44 18.87
C ASP A 167 -3.97 15.95 19.03
N GLY A 168 -3.05 15.06 18.67
CA GLY A 168 -3.27 13.61 18.74
C GLY A 168 -4.20 13.03 17.68
N ARG A 169 -4.59 13.79 16.64
CA ARG A 169 -5.57 13.36 15.61
C ARG A 169 -4.96 13.43 14.21
N PHE A 170 -5.08 12.34 13.44
CA PHE A 170 -4.58 12.30 12.06
C PHE A 170 -5.40 13.19 11.11
N GLU A 171 -6.68 13.43 11.43
CA GLU A 171 -7.53 14.38 10.72
C GLU A 171 -6.86 15.77 10.57
N ASN A 172 -6.11 16.22 11.58
CA ASN A 172 -5.42 17.51 11.53
C ASN A 172 -4.25 17.52 10.54
N VAL A 173 -3.63 16.36 10.30
CA VAL A 173 -2.61 16.19 9.24
C VAL A 173 -3.28 16.29 7.86
N ILE A 174 -4.44 15.64 7.68
CA ILE A 174 -5.23 15.70 6.45
C ILE A 174 -5.65 17.15 6.15
N LYS A 175 -6.17 17.87 7.16
CA LYS A 175 -6.54 19.29 7.02
C LYS A 175 -5.34 20.17 6.66
N ALA A 176 -4.17 19.90 7.24
CA ALA A 176 -2.93 20.63 6.93
C ALA A 176 -2.44 20.41 5.48
N ALA A 177 -2.92 19.36 4.81
CA ALA A 177 -2.62 19.10 3.41
C ALA A 177 -3.45 19.93 2.42
N ASP A 178 -4.44 20.69 2.91
CA ASP A 178 -5.28 21.60 2.13
C ASP A 178 -5.83 20.97 0.83
N LYS A 179 -6.39 19.76 0.96
CA LYS A 179 -6.98 19.00 -0.15
C LYS A 179 -6.00 18.65 -1.28
N SER A 180 -4.69 18.61 -1.01
CA SER A 180 -3.69 18.05 -1.92
C SER A 180 -3.16 16.70 -1.40
N ALA A 181 -3.33 15.65 -2.20
CA ALA A 181 -2.79 14.32 -1.98
C ALA A 181 -1.25 14.33 -1.99
N VAL A 182 -0.63 15.12 -2.88
CA VAL A 182 0.83 15.27 -2.93
C VAL A 182 1.35 15.96 -1.68
N ARG A 183 0.65 16.98 -1.18
CA ARG A 183 0.99 17.63 0.08
C ARG A 183 0.82 16.69 1.28
N LEU A 184 -0.26 15.91 1.32
CA LEU A 184 -0.48 14.92 2.37
C LEU A 184 0.63 13.87 2.39
N LEU A 185 1.01 13.34 1.21
CA LEU A 185 2.12 12.40 1.07
C LEU A 185 3.44 13.00 1.61
N ALA A 186 3.73 14.26 1.28
CA ALA A 186 4.91 14.95 1.79
C ALA A 186 4.87 15.10 3.32
N LEU A 187 3.74 15.54 3.88
CA LEU A 187 3.55 15.66 5.34
C LEU A 187 3.75 14.32 6.04
N ILE A 188 3.19 13.23 5.50
CA ILE A 188 3.36 11.89 6.07
C ILE A 188 4.86 11.52 6.16
N VAL A 189 5.62 11.73 5.09
CA VAL A 189 7.04 11.37 5.02
C VAL A 189 7.92 12.28 5.88
N GLU A 190 7.54 13.55 6.03
CA GLU A 190 8.22 14.54 6.87
C GLU A 190 8.00 14.26 8.36
N GLU A 191 6.76 13.96 8.75
CA GLU A 191 6.32 13.86 10.13
C GLU A 191 6.44 12.45 10.74
N PHE A 192 6.45 11.42 9.89
CA PHE A 192 6.46 10.02 10.30
C PHE A 192 7.57 9.22 9.57
N PRO A 193 8.81 9.27 10.08
CA PRO A 193 9.97 8.59 9.46
C PRO A 193 9.76 7.12 9.08
N CYS A 194 8.93 6.36 9.81
CA CYS A 194 8.63 4.96 9.51
C CYS A 194 7.90 4.73 8.18
N PHE A 195 7.41 5.80 7.52
CA PHE A 195 6.84 5.78 6.17
C PHE A 195 7.84 6.16 5.06
N ARG A 196 9.08 6.55 5.40
CA ARG A 196 10.10 7.07 4.46
C ARG A 196 10.84 5.94 3.69
N ASP A 197 10.10 5.22 2.88
CA ASP A 197 10.58 4.16 2.00
C ASP A 197 11.34 4.72 0.78
N GLN A 198 12.68 4.79 0.92
CA GLN A 198 13.61 5.40 -0.04
C GLN A 198 14.93 4.63 -0.13
N ALA A 199 15.54 4.64 -1.31
CA ALA A 199 16.82 3.98 -1.57
C ALA A 199 17.74 4.88 -2.43
N ASP A 200 19.04 4.59 -2.44
CA ASP A 200 19.97 5.18 -3.40
C ASP A 200 20.12 4.23 -4.60
N PHE A 201 19.76 4.69 -5.79
CA PHE A 201 19.75 3.88 -7.01
C PHE A 201 20.30 4.67 -8.20
N ALA A 202 21.27 4.09 -8.90
CA ALA A 202 21.92 4.70 -10.07
C ALA A 202 22.28 6.20 -9.87
N GLY A 203 22.88 6.52 -8.72
CA GLY A 203 23.35 7.87 -8.39
C GLY A 203 22.29 8.86 -7.90
N LYS A 204 21.00 8.48 -7.83
CA LYS A 204 19.91 9.33 -7.32
C LYS A 204 19.24 8.71 -6.09
N ARG A 205 18.66 9.56 -5.25
CA ARG A 205 17.79 9.13 -4.16
C ARG A 205 16.38 8.93 -4.70
N VAL A 206 15.93 7.68 -4.78
CA VAL A 206 14.61 7.29 -5.26
C VAL A 206 13.66 7.07 -4.09
N SER A 207 12.36 7.29 -4.32
CA SER A 207 11.31 7.09 -3.32
C SER A 207 10.27 6.12 -3.87
N ILE A 208 9.90 5.11 -3.10
CA ILE A 208 8.81 4.19 -3.45
C ILE A 208 7.58 4.52 -2.60
N LEU A 209 7.79 4.84 -1.31
CA LEU A 209 6.77 5.37 -0.40
C LEU A 209 5.49 4.52 -0.33
N LYS A 210 5.60 3.19 -0.48
CA LYS A 210 4.43 2.29 -0.65
C LYS A 210 3.38 2.52 0.43
N ARG A 211 3.74 2.43 1.71
CA ARG A 211 2.79 2.62 2.81
C ARG A 211 2.24 4.04 2.92
N ALA A 212 3.05 5.05 2.57
CA ALA A 212 2.59 6.44 2.61
C ALA A 212 1.58 6.70 1.49
N GLN A 213 1.79 6.11 0.32
CA GLN A 213 0.85 6.16 -0.81
C GLN A 213 -0.43 5.38 -0.50
N ILE A 214 -0.34 4.20 0.13
CA ILE A 214 -1.51 3.47 0.64
C ILE A 214 -2.32 4.37 1.57
N LEU A 215 -1.70 4.99 2.56
CA LEU A 215 -2.41 5.84 3.51
C LEU A 215 -3.19 6.98 2.83
N VAL A 216 -2.62 7.62 1.80
CA VAL A 216 -3.35 8.64 1.03
C VAL A 216 -4.51 8.00 0.25
N GLY A 217 -4.28 6.85 -0.40
CA GLY A 217 -5.28 6.14 -1.19
C GLY A 217 -6.43 5.55 -0.35
N ASP A 218 -6.13 5.05 0.84
CA ASP A 218 -7.10 4.48 1.77
C ASP A 218 -7.94 5.58 2.41
N ILE A 219 -7.37 6.74 2.74
CA ILE A 219 -8.16 7.92 3.14
C ILE A 219 -9.08 8.36 2.00
N TRP A 220 -8.56 8.50 0.77
CA TRP A 220 -9.38 8.86 -0.38
C TRP A 220 -10.53 7.86 -0.60
N SER A 221 -10.24 6.56 -0.54
CA SER A 221 -11.23 5.50 -0.76
C SER A 221 -12.24 5.39 0.38
N CYS A 222 -11.80 5.56 1.63
CA CYS A 222 -12.64 5.49 2.84
C CYS A 222 -13.72 6.58 2.84
N TYR A 223 -13.39 7.79 2.39
CA TYR A 223 -14.38 8.88 2.25
C TYR A 223 -14.91 9.05 0.83
N ARG A 224 -14.64 8.09 -0.08
CA ARG A 224 -15.13 8.07 -1.46
C ARG A 224 -14.86 9.37 -2.23
N GLY A 225 -13.65 9.92 -2.04
CA GLY A 225 -13.23 11.16 -2.66
C GLY A 225 -13.97 12.41 -2.18
N LYS A 226 -14.63 12.38 -1.02
CA LYS A 226 -15.40 13.51 -0.46
C LYS A 226 -14.87 13.91 0.91
N GLY A 227 -15.24 15.11 1.36
CA GLY A 227 -14.88 15.59 2.71
C GLY A 227 -13.38 15.47 3.00
N LEU A 228 -13.01 14.70 4.03
CA LEU A 228 -11.61 14.45 4.38
C LEU A 228 -10.82 13.67 3.33
N GLY A 229 -11.47 12.86 2.49
CA GLY A 229 -10.82 12.15 1.39
C GLY A 229 -10.87 12.89 0.05
N PHE A 230 -11.37 14.12 -0.01
CA PHE A 230 -11.30 14.90 -1.25
C PHE A 230 -9.90 15.47 -1.46
N PHE A 231 -9.27 15.08 -2.56
CA PHE A 231 -7.99 15.64 -3.00
C PHE A 231 -8.04 16.04 -4.46
N HIS A 232 -7.61 17.27 -4.79
CA HIS A 232 -7.70 17.81 -6.15
C HIS A 232 -6.63 17.27 -7.11
N ASP A 233 -5.62 16.58 -6.59
CA ASP A 233 -4.48 16.03 -7.34
C ASP A 233 -4.24 14.54 -7.00
N ILE A 234 -5.30 13.81 -6.64
CA ILE A 234 -5.23 12.38 -6.27
C ILE A 234 -4.55 11.51 -7.34
N ASP A 235 -4.68 11.87 -8.62
CA ASP A 235 -4.05 11.16 -9.75
C ASP A 235 -2.52 11.23 -9.76
N GLN A 236 -1.91 12.02 -8.87
CA GLN A 236 -0.46 12.04 -8.68
C GLN A 236 0.04 10.89 -7.81
N ILE A 237 -0.83 10.26 -7.03
CA ILE A 237 -0.50 9.05 -6.26
C ILE A 237 -0.39 7.87 -7.23
N THR A 238 0.70 7.10 -7.10
CA THR A 238 0.97 5.93 -7.95
C THR A 238 0.43 4.65 -7.31
N MET A 239 0.63 3.52 -7.99
CA MET A 239 0.39 2.20 -7.40
C MET A 239 1.28 1.93 -6.19
N PHE A 240 0.88 0.95 -5.37
CA PHE A 240 1.49 0.62 -4.10
C PHE A 240 2.46 -0.55 -4.26
N ALA A 241 3.71 -0.26 -4.65
CA ALA A 241 4.69 -1.27 -5.04
C ALA A 241 5.04 -2.28 -3.92
N ASP A 242 4.24 -3.34 -3.85
CA ASP A 242 4.35 -4.45 -2.91
C ASP A 242 5.11 -5.65 -3.52
N TYR A 243 5.13 -6.75 -2.78
CA TYR A 243 5.79 -7.98 -3.20
C TYR A 243 4.89 -8.97 -3.95
N ARG A 244 3.58 -8.71 -4.12
CA ARG A 244 2.63 -9.65 -4.74
C ARG A 244 2.18 -9.24 -6.13
N ILE A 245 1.94 -7.96 -6.34
CA ILE A 245 1.54 -7.40 -7.65
C ILE A 245 2.56 -7.73 -8.76
N PRO A 246 3.89 -7.78 -8.53
CA PRO A 246 4.83 -8.22 -9.56
C PRO A 246 4.50 -9.58 -10.18
N GLN A 247 3.88 -10.50 -9.43
CA GLN A 247 3.43 -11.80 -9.98
C GLN A 247 2.38 -11.61 -11.09
N VAL A 248 1.44 -10.67 -10.89
CA VAL A 248 0.42 -10.33 -11.88
C VAL A 248 1.06 -9.67 -13.09
N LEU A 249 2.01 -8.76 -12.88
CA LEU A 249 2.71 -8.07 -13.98
C LEU A 249 3.48 -9.05 -14.88
N VAL A 250 4.14 -10.05 -14.27
CA VAL A 250 4.81 -11.14 -15.00
C VAL A 250 3.80 -12.03 -15.72
N HIS A 251 2.66 -12.35 -15.10
CA HIS A 251 1.61 -13.14 -15.73
C HIS A 251 1.04 -12.49 -17.01
N PHE A 252 0.78 -11.17 -16.98
CA PHE A 252 0.39 -10.41 -18.17
C PHE A 252 1.54 -10.18 -19.15
N GLY A 253 2.76 -10.57 -18.79
CA GLY A 253 3.97 -10.39 -19.59
C GLY A 253 4.38 -8.94 -19.74
N SER A 254 4.03 -8.08 -18.76
CA SER A 254 4.42 -6.66 -18.71
C SER A 254 5.75 -6.44 -17.99
N LEU A 255 6.11 -7.38 -17.11
CA LEU A 255 7.38 -7.45 -16.38
C LEU A 255 8.07 -8.78 -16.69
N GLU A 256 9.37 -8.75 -16.96
CA GLU A 256 10.21 -9.94 -17.12
C GLU A 256 11.41 -9.84 -16.17
N TYR A 257 11.74 -10.94 -15.51
CA TYR A 257 12.95 -11.07 -14.70
C TYR A 257 14.09 -11.64 -15.54
N THR A 258 15.30 -11.13 -15.33
CA THR A 258 16.53 -11.76 -15.83
C THR A 258 16.72 -13.17 -15.25
N PRO A 259 17.47 -14.07 -15.93
CA PRO A 259 17.78 -15.39 -15.39
C PRO A 259 18.41 -15.34 -13.99
N GLU A 260 19.33 -14.40 -13.77
CA GLU A 260 20.03 -14.23 -12.50
C GLU A 260 19.06 -13.83 -11.37
N LEU A 261 18.19 -12.86 -11.63
CA LEU A 261 17.16 -12.48 -10.66
C LEU A 261 16.20 -13.65 -10.39
N LEU A 262 15.79 -14.36 -11.44
CA LEU A 262 14.86 -15.47 -11.30
C LEU A 262 15.43 -16.59 -10.44
N GLU A 263 16.72 -16.89 -10.53
CA GLU A 263 17.41 -17.84 -9.64
C GLU A 263 17.35 -17.41 -8.18
N VAL A 264 17.65 -16.14 -7.89
CA VAL A 264 17.58 -15.57 -6.53
C VAL A 264 16.17 -15.70 -5.94
N LEU A 265 15.15 -15.35 -6.73
CA LEU A 265 13.75 -15.41 -6.31
C LEU A 265 13.26 -16.86 -6.11
N LYS A 266 13.65 -17.79 -6.99
CA LYS A 266 13.30 -19.23 -6.86
C LYS A 266 13.99 -19.89 -5.67
N ALA A 267 15.17 -19.40 -5.29
CA ALA A 267 15.87 -19.84 -4.09
C ALA A 267 15.26 -19.28 -2.80
N ASP A 268 14.17 -18.49 -2.88
CA ASP A 268 13.52 -17.86 -1.73
C ASP A 268 14.47 -16.97 -0.90
N THR A 269 15.47 -16.39 -1.56
CA THR A 269 16.47 -15.53 -0.92
C THR A 269 15.81 -14.28 -0.36
N ILE A 270 16.11 -13.98 0.90
CA ILE A 270 15.67 -12.73 1.54
C ILE A 270 16.62 -11.62 1.08
N LEU A 271 16.10 -10.66 0.32
CA LEU A 271 16.84 -9.48 -0.09
C LEU A 271 16.86 -8.43 1.03
N GLU A 272 17.88 -7.59 1.02
CA GLU A 272 17.94 -6.41 1.89
C GLU A 272 17.03 -5.30 1.35
N ASN A 273 16.53 -4.45 2.24
CA ASN A 273 15.80 -3.26 1.80
C ASN A 273 16.78 -2.27 1.15
N GLY A 274 16.45 -1.82 -0.07
CA GLY A 274 17.31 -1.00 -0.90
C GLY A 274 18.23 -1.81 -1.81
N ASP A 275 18.14 -3.15 -1.82
CA ASP A 275 18.86 -3.98 -2.77
C ASP A 275 18.44 -3.61 -4.22
N PRO A 276 19.38 -3.45 -5.17
CA PRO A 276 19.04 -3.08 -6.54
C PRO A 276 18.00 -4.00 -7.20
N MET A 277 18.02 -5.30 -6.94
CA MET A 277 17.03 -6.25 -7.49
C MET A 277 15.63 -5.97 -6.94
N GLU A 278 15.51 -5.67 -5.64
CA GLU A 278 14.25 -5.29 -5.01
C GLU A 278 13.74 -3.95 -5.55
N VAL A 279 14.60 -2.93 -5.55
CA VAL A 279 14.28 -1.59 -6.01
C VAL A 279 13.83 -1.61 -7.47
N GLU A 280 14.48 -2.41 -8.32
CA GLU A 280 14.09 -2.59 -9.71
C GLU A 280 12.70 -3.21 -9.88
N ILE A 281 12.37 -4.27 -9.16
CA ILE A 281 11.04 -4.90 -9.24
C ILE A 281 9.95 -3.90 -8.83
N ARG A 282 10.17 -3.16 -7.73
CA ARG A 282 9.21 -2.21 -7.20
C ARG A 282 9.08 -0.97 -8.09
N GLY A 283 10.20 -0.44 -8.58
CA GLY A 283 10.22 0.67 -9.54
C GLY A 283 9.57 0.30 -10.88
N ALA A 284 9.79 -0.92 -11.37
CA ALA A 284 9.12 -1.44 -12.55
C ALA A 284 7.60 -1.51 -12.37
N SER A 285 7.14 -1.93 -11.18
CA SER A 285 5.71 -1.99 -10.87
C SER A 285 5.06 -0.61 -10.96
N ILE A 286 5.70 0.41 -10.37
CA ILE A 286 5.24 1.80 -10.51
C ILE A 286 5.21 2.21 -11.97
N TYR A 287 6.32 2.06 -12.69
CA TYR A 287 6.42 2.49 -14.07
C TYR A 287 5.37 1.84 -14.97
N ILE A 288 5.20 0.52 -14.87
CA ILE A 288 4.24 -0.25 -15.67
C ILE A 288 2.81 0.26 -15.44
N ILE A 289 2.38 0.43 -14.18
CA ILE A 289 1.01 0.87 -13.90
C ILE A 289 0.75 2.30 -14.35
N GLU A 290 1.75 3.18 -14.28
CA GLU A 290 1.63 4.53 -14.84
C GLU A 290 1.42 4.48 -16.37
N GLN A 291 2.15 3.60 -17.07
CA GLN A 291 1.93 3.39 -18.52
C GLN A 291 0.54 2.80 -18.83
N VAL A 292 0.11 1.81 -18.03
CA VAL A 292 -1.23 1.20 -18.17
C VAL A 292 -2.32 2.25 -17.96
N ARG A 293 -2.23 3.07 -16.90
CA ARG A 293 -3.19 4.15 -16.64
C ARG A 293 -3.27 5.09 -17.84
N ASP A 294 -2.13 5.53 -18.37
CA ASP A 294 -2.10 6.49 -19.47
C ASP A 294 -2.72 5.88 -20.76
N GLU A 295 -2.46 4.60 -21.04
CA GLU A 295 -3.08 3.88 -22.17
C GLU A 295 -4.60 3.72 -21.99
N VAL A 296 -5.06 3.32 -20.80
CA VAL A 296 -6.49 3.19 -20.47
C VAL A 296 -7.18 4.54 -20.58
N MET A 297 -6.60 5.61 -20.02
CA MET A 297 -7.14 6.96 -20.09
C MET A 297 -7.26 7.47 -21.52
N LYS A 298 -6.29 7.14 -22.37
CA LYS A 298 -6.36 7.46 -23.81
C LYS A 298 -7.50 6.69 -24.48
N ALA A 299 -7.63 5.39 -24.24
CA ALA A 299 -8.70 4.57 -24.79
C ALA A 299 -10.08 5.04 -24.33
N LEU A 300 -10.26 5.38 -23.05
CA LEU A 300 -11.53 5.90 -22.54
C LEU A 300 -11.96 7.18 -23.24
N LYS A 301 -11.03 8.13 -23.42
CA LYS A 301 -11.32 9.40 -24.12
C LYS A 301 -11.68 9.21 -25.60
N GLN A 302 -11.19 8.15 -26.23
CA GLN A 302 -11.37 7.90 -27.66
C GLN A 302 -12.59 7.02 -27.95
N ASP A 303 -12.75 5.93 -27.18
CA ASP A 303 -13.65 4.84 -27.51
C ASP A 303 -14.79 4.65 -26.48
N HIS A 304 -14.66 5.20 -25.26
CA HIS A 304 -15.60 5.00 -24.15
C HIS A 304 -15.91 6.29 -23.35
N PRO A 305 -16.39 7.37 -23.99
CA PRO A 305 -16.65 8.64 -23.33
C PRO A 305 -17.75 8.58 -22.25
N GLU A 306 -18.53 7.50 -22.20
CA GLU A 306 -19.53 7.23 -21.15
C GLU A 306 -18.93 6.87 -19.79
N ILE A 307 -17.68 6.42 -19.75
CA ILE A 307 -16.98 6.09 -18.51
C ILE A 307 -16.21 7.33 -18.05
N SER A 308 -16.54 7.86 -16.86
CA SER A 308 -15.84 9.02 -16.32
C SER A 308 -14.35 8.74 -16.16
N PRO A 309 -13.46 9.62 -16.68
CA PRO A 309 -12.02 9.50 -16.45
C PRO A 309 -11.63 9.53 -14.97
N ASP A 310 -12.44 10.17 -14.11
CA ASP A 310 -12.22 10.22 -12.65
C ASP A 310 -12.33 8.83 -12.00
N ASN A 311 -12.86 7.83 -12.71
CA ASN A 311 -12.93 6.44 -12.24
C ASN A 311 -11.62 5.66 -12.48
N VAL A 312 -10.59 6.28 -13.07
CA VAL A 312 -9.34 5.61 -13.42
C VAL A 312 -8.14 6.39 -12.91
N ASN A 313 -7.53 5.86 -11.85
CA ASN A 313 -6.24 6.29 -11.34
C ASN A 313 -5.41 5.07 -10.92
N SER A 314 -4.15 5.29 -10.57
CA SER A 314 -3.24 4.19 -10.22
C SER A 314 -3.64 3.46 -8.94
N ILE A 315 -4.41 4.11 -8.04
CA ILE A 315 -4.94 3.50 -6.80
C ILE A 315 -5.99 2.44 -7.11
N VAL A 316 -6.99 2.76 -7.95
CA VAL A 316 -8.04 1.79 -8.29
C VAL A 316 -7.52 0.64 -9.15
N ILE A 317 -6.51 0.90 -10.00
CA ILE A 317 -5.83 -0.15 -10.75
C ILE A 317 -5.08 -1.07 -9.78
N ASP A 318 -4.34 -0.52 -8.82
CA ASP A 318 -3.63 -1.29 -7.79
C ASP A 318 -4.57 -2.20 -6.99
N GLN A 319 -5.66 -1.63 -6.46
CA GLN A 319 -6.68 -2.36 -5.70
C GLN A 319 -7.24 -3.53 -6.53
N TYR A 320 -7.53 -3.30 -7.81
CA TYR A 320 -7.98 -4.34 -8.72
C TYR A 320 -6.95 -5.46 -8.89
N LEU A 321 -5.67 -5.12 -9.11
CA LEU A 321 -4.62 -6.12 -9.28
C LEU A 321 -4.35 -6.92 -8.00
N TRP A 322 -4.49 -6.30 -6.84
CA TRP A 322 -4.42 -6.97 -5.56
C TRP A 322 -5.53 -8.01 -5.40
N ASP A 323 -6.77 -7.66 -5.75
CA ASP A 323 -7.91 -8.59 -5.75
C ASP A 323 -7.74 -9.69 -6.81
N TYR A 324 -7.32 -9.32 -8.02
CA TYR A 324 -7.01 -10.27 -9.10
C TYR A 324 -6.01 -11.33 -8.61
N ARG A 325 -4.91 -10.91 -7.99
CA ARG A 325 -3.90 -11.83 -7.48
C ARG A 325 -4.47 -12.83 -6.48
N ARG A 326 -5.43 -12.42 -5.66
CA ARG A 326 -6.06 -13.29 -4.65
C ARG A 326 -7.07 -14.24 -5.29
N GLN A 327 -7.85 -13.77 -6.25
CA GLN A 327 -8.80 -14.59 -7.00
C GLN A 327 -8.09 -15.68 -7.81
N TYR A 328 -6.97 -15.33 -8.45
CA TYR A 328 -6.18 -16.22 -9.31
C TYR A 328 -4.92 -16.76 -8.61
N GLN A 329 -4.94 -16.89 -7.27
CA GLN A 329 -3.75 -17.26 -6.50
C GLN A 329 -3.12 -18.57 -6.99
N THR A 330 -3.91 -19.60 -7.27
CA THR A 330 -3.43 -20.92 -7.73
C THR A 330 -2.68 -20.81 -9.05
N ASP A 331 -3.18 -19.99 -9.97
CA ASP A 331 -2.58 -19.81 -11.30
C ASP A 331 -1.28 -18.99 -11.22
N LEU A 332 -1.14 -18.13 -10.22
CA LEU A 332 0.02 -17.23 -10.07
C LEU A 332 1.09 -17.77 -9.10
N GLU A 333 0.81 -18.85 -8.36
CA GLU A 333 1.68 -19.37 -7.30
C GLU A 333 3.07 -19.81 -7.81
N HIS A 334 3.15 -20.25 -9.07
CA HIS A 334 4.40 -20.66 -9.71
C HIS A 334 5.35 -19.49 -10.04
N ILE A 335 4.87 -18.25 -10.03
CA ILE A 335 5.67 -17.05 -10.32
C ILE A 335 6.30 -16.59 -9.00
N PRO A 336 7.63 -16.59 -8.85
CA PRO A 336 8.26 -16.19 -7.60
C PRO A 336 8.18 -14.68 -7.41
N PHE A 337 8.41 -14.24 -6.18
CA PHE A 337 8.36 -12.83 -5.80
C PHE A 337 9.46 -12.49 -4.80
N HIS A 338 9.85 -11.21 -4.75
CA HIS A 338 10.92 -10.77 -3.86
C HIS A 338 10.47 -10.79 -2.40
N LYS A 339 11.36 -11.24 -1.52
CA LYS A 339 11.13 -11.35 -0.09
C LYS A 339 12.08 -10.42 0.63
N VAL A 340 11.53 -9.44 1.34
CA VAL A 340 12.30 -8.52 2.18
C VAL A 340 11.62 -8.36 3.53
N LEU A 341 12.41 -8.49 4.59
CA LEU A 341 11.95 -8.35 5.95
C LEU A 341 12.13 -6.88 6.38
N SER A 342 11.14 -6.04 6.12
CA SER A 342 11.20 -4.61 6.44
C SER A 342 9.85 -4.05 6.90
N ILE A 343 9.86 -2.80 7.36
CA ILE A 343 8.66 -2.05 7.72
C ILE A 343 8.00 -1.36 6.52
N TYR A 344 8.58 -1.43 5.32
CA TYR A 344 8.19 -0.56 4.22
C TYR A 344 7.15 -1.16 3.26
N TYR A 345 6.94 -2.48 3.24
CA TYR A 345 5.91 -3.11 2.40
C TYR A 345 5.36 -4.44 2.90
#